data_AF-A0A1T3CU10-F1
#
_entry.id   AF-A0A1T3CU10-F1
#
_cell.length_a   1.000
_cell.length_b   1.000
_cell.length_c   1.000
_cell.angle_alpha   90.00
_cell.angle_beta   90.00
_cell.angle_gamma   90.00
#
_symmetry.space_group_name_H-M   'P 1'
#
loop_
_entity.id
_entity.type
_entity.pdbx_description
1 polymer ?
#
loop_
_entity_poly.entity_id
_entity_poly.type
_entity_poly.pdbx_seq_one_letter_code
_entity_poly.pdbx_strand_id
1 'polypeptide(L)'
;MGHSAGGTCCHLHLLEAELGTKKPLFRKAGLMSGSCGDLDLTSLDKSDERWADLYRLWSVQADNPADRLNILRRIPAKDLLSSVSEIHWRLFALVIDQLTIRESDLDCGVSVHLGQGGLDDEIKLTDENIQVLLSTTDDEFRGFVQIANWNYAKFRSLFTSSYPSEAAAEDILQAYGIRPASSDKELFEAFSQFISDVTMIHKVHRATEFFKAYRGKQGLLRGKDPKRVDVQSYHFEFDNPFPGPMEGVAHHGVELIYAFDTFHDALEKADRGILEGYIEPNQKLAATTVPQPLSNTETSEYRHSNIDLGYELQDKLIQFVVEDCQETNQRANPDEITTFSHNRSVRVENWSSSEKWVLKRKKLELLNKDLDSLTIAIRRLVGSVIGMAL
;
A
#
# COMPACT_ATOMS: atom_id res chain seq x y z
N MET A 1 -8.63 -7.65 -8.09
CA MET A 1 -7.55 -7.66 -7.08
C MET A 1 -6.39 -6.89 -7.66
N GLY A 2 -5.70 -6.10 -6.85
CA GLY A 2 -4.53 -5.34 -7.29
C GLY A 2 -3.56 -5.11 -6.15
N HIS A 3 -2.29 -4.89 -6.50
CA HIS A 3 -1.21 -4.59 -5.58
C HIS A 3 -0.72 -3.15 -5.75
N SER A 4 -0.30 -2.48 -4.66
CA SER A 4 0.24 -1.12 -4.71
C SER A 4 -0.74 -0.13 -5.37
N ALA A 5 -0.31 0.64 -6.36
CA ALA A 5 -1.19 1.49 -7.16
C ALA A 5 -2.40 0.74 -7.76
N GLY A 6 -2.24 -0.53 -8.16
CA GLY A 6 -3.36 -1.36 -8.60
C GLY A 6 -4.34 -1.70 -7.48
N GLY A 7 -3.87 -1.84 -6.24
CA GLY A 7 -4.70 -1.96 -5.04
C GLY A 7 -5.44 -0.66 -4.75
N THR A 8 -4.77 0.50 -4.89
CA THR A 8 -5.40 1.82 -4.80
C THR A 8 -6.51 2.00 -5.82
N CYS A 9 -6.32 1.57 -7.08
CA CYS A 9 -7.39 1.55 -8.08
C CYS A 9 -8.56 0.65 -7.66
N CYS A 10 -8.29 -0.54 -7.11
CA CYS A 10 -9.34 -1.40 -6.57
C CYS A 10 -10.09 -0.71 -5.42
N HIS A 11 -9.40 0.05 -4.57
CA HIS A 11 -10.04 0.83 -3.51
C HIS A 11 -10.99 1.89 -4.07
N LEU A 12 -10.58 2.64 -5.10
CA LEU A 12 -11.42 3.66 -5.72
C LEU A 12 -12.70 3.05 -6.34
N HIS A 13 -12.57 1.95 -7.08
CA HIS A 13 -13.72 1.23 -7.63
C HIS A 13 -14.64 0.69 -6.52
N LEU A 14 -14.07 0.22 -5.41
CA LEU A 14 -14.84 -0.24 -4.26
C LEU A 14 -15.61 0.92 -3.60
N LEU A 15 -14.99 2.09 -3.44
CA LEU A 15 -15.67 3.28 -2.91
C LEU A 15 -16.83 3.72 -3.82
N GLU A 16 -16.64 3.74 -5.14
CA GLU A 16 -17.72 4.01 -6.10
C GLU A 16 -18.86 2.98 -5.95
N ALA A 17 -18.54 1.69 -5.87
CA ALA A 17 -19.53 0.62 -5.77
C ALA A 17 -20.28 0.60 -4.43
N GLU A 18 -19.63 1.02 -3.33
CA GLU A 18 -20.22 1.08 -2.00
C GLU A 18 -21.10 2.32 -1.81
N LEU A 19 -20.59 3.49 -2.19
CA LEU A 19 -21.24 4.79 -1.97
C LEU A 19 -22.19 5.18 -3.11
N GLY A 20 -22.02 4.59 -4.29
CA GLY A 20 -22.85 4.84 -5.46
C GLY A 20 -24.18 4.10 -5.43
N THR A 21 -25.08 4.52 -6.32
CA THR A 21 -26.41 3.92 -6.50
C THR A 21 -26.46 2.84 -7.58
N LYS A 22 -25.41 2.75 -8.40
CA LYS A 22 -25.32 1.78 -9.50
C LYS A 22 -24.94 0.40 -8.96
N LYS A 23 -25.42 -0.63 -9.66
CA LYS A 23 -25.00 -2.01 -9.42
C LYS A 23 -23.48 -2.17 -9.62
N PRO A 24 -22.75 -2.76 -8.65
CA PRO A 24 -21.32 -3.02 -8.80
C PRO A 24 -20.99 -3.95 -9.97
N LEU A 25 -19.83 -3.73 -10.62
CA LEU A 25 -19.31 -4.60 -11.69
C LEU A 25 -18.57 -5.84 -11.16
N PHE A 26 -18.42 -5.94 -9.84
CA PHE A 26 -17.69 -7.01 -9.17
C PHE A 26 -18.33 -7.32 -7.82
N ARG A 27 -18.10 -8.54 -7.34
CA ARG A 27 -18.59 -9.03 -6.04
C ARG A 27 -17.50 -9.14 -4.97
N LYS A 28 -16.23 -9.06 -5.37
CA LYS A 28 -15.06 -9.18 -4.48
C LYS A 28 -13.96 -8.21 -4.89
N ALA A 29 -13.28 -7.62 -3.90
CA ALA A 29 -12.17 -6.71 -4.10
C ALA A 29 -10.98 -7.11 -3.22
N GLY A 30 -9.81 -7.30 -3.83
CA GLY A 30 -8.55 -7.52 -3.12
C GLY A 30 -7.65 -6.30 -3.26
N LEU A 31 -7.37 -5.63 -2.16
CA LEU A 31 -6.57 -4.42 -2.03
C LEU A 31 -5.25 -4.79 -1.32
N MET A 32 -4.27 -5.27 -2.08
CA MET A 32 -3.00 -5.72 -1.51
C MET A 32 -2.02 -4.56 -1.44
N SER A 33 -1.61 -4.17 -0.23
CA SER A 33 -0.68 -3.04 0.00
C SER A 33 -1.04 -1.82 -0.85
N GLY A 34 -2.33 -1.46 -0.88
CA GLY A 34 -2.85 -0.46 -1.81
C GLY A 34 -4.20 0.06 -1.39
N SER A 35 -4.20 1.09 -0.55
CA SER A 35 -5.39 1.86 -0.19
C SER A 35 -5.16 3.34 -0.47
N CYS A 36 -6.12 3.95 -1.17
CA CYS A 36 -6.13 5.39 -1.44
C CYS A 36 -6.14 6.23 -0.15
N GLY A 37 -5.26 7.23 -0.08
CA GLY A 37 -5.25 8.26 0.95
C GLY A 37 -3.97 9.12 0.91
N ASP A 38 -4.04 10.29 1.55
CA ASP A 38 -2.91 11.16 1.88
C ASP A 38 -1.97 11.49 0.70
N LEU A 39 -0.85 10.77 0.57
CA LEU A 39 0.16 10.99 -0.49
C LEU A 39 -0.31 10.60 -1.89
N ASP A 40 -1.34 9.77 -2.00
CA ASP A 40 -1.86 9.32 -3.29
C ASP A 40 -2.71 10.40 -3.97
N LEU A 41 -3.14 11.41 -3.22
CA LEU A 41 -4.05 12.47 -3.64
C LEU A 41 -3.34 13.82 -3.76
N THR A 42 -3.66 14.54 -4.82
CA THR A 42 -3.27 15.94 -5.04
C THR A 42 -4.48 16.79 -5.42
N SER A 43 -4.41 18.10 -5.16
CA SER A 43 -5.39 19.05 -5.67
C SER A 43 -5.21 19.26 -7.17
N LEU A 44 -6.29 19.72 -7.83
CA LEU A 44 -6.26 20.12 -9.23
C LEU A 44 -5.23 21.23 -9.48
N ASP A 45 -5.17 22.26 -8.63
CA ASP A 45 -4.23 23.38 -8.76
C ASP A 45 -2.76 22.90 -8.80
N LYS A 46 -2.38 21.96 -7.93
CA LYS A 46 -1.03 21.39 -7.92
C LYS A 46 -0.76 20.52 -9.14
N SER A 47 -1.78 19.86 -9.68
CA SER A 47 -1.66 19.14 -10.95
C SER A 47 -1.44 20.13 -12.10
N ASP A 48 -2.16 21.25 -12.12
CA ASP A 48 -2.03 22.31 -13.13
C ASP A 48 -0.65 22.98 -13.10
N GLU A 49 -0.04 23.16 -11.92
CA GLU A 49 1.35 23.61 -11.79
C GLU A 49 2.32 22.66 -12.51
N ARG A 50 2.12 21.34 -12.39
CA ARG A 50 2.94 20.34 -13.09
C ARG A 50 2.73 20.34 -14.58
N TRP A 51 1.49 20.54 -15.03
CA TRP A 51 1.19 20.75 -16.44
C TRP A 51 1.87 22.02 -16.97
N ALA A 52 1.91 23.10 -16.19
CA ALA A 52 2.60 24.33 -16.56
C ALA A 52 4.12 24.14 -16.73
N ASP A 53 4.75 23.32 -15.89
CA ASP A 53 6.16 22.96 -16.05
C ASP A 53 6.43 22.22 -17.37
N LEU A 54 5.55 21.28 -17.73
CA LEU A 54 5.64 20.56 -19.01
C LEU A 54 5.41 21.49 -20.20
N TYR A 55 4.43 22.40 -20.12
CA TYR A 55 4.19 23.41 -21.16
C TYR A 55 5.40 24.33 -21.34
N ARG A 56 6.04 24.76 -20.24
CA ARG A 56 7.23 25.59 -20.26
C ARG A 56 8.41 24.85 -20.91
N LEU A 57 8.62 23.58 -20.57
CA LEU A 57 9.68 22.76 -21.16
C LEU A 57 9.55 22.69 -22.69
N TRP A 58 8.33 22.45 -23.17
CA TRP A 58 8.04 22.32 -24.60
C TRP A 58 7.74 23.64 -25.31
N SER A 59 7.92 24.77 -24.62
CA SER A 59 7.61 26.11 -25.15
C SER A 59 6.20 26.22 -25.75
N VAL A 60 5.23 25.55 -25.11
CA VAL A 60 3.83 25.54 -25.55
C VAL A 60 3.20 26.89 -25.19
N GLN A 61 3.03 27.75 -26.20
CA GLN A 61 2.39 29.06 -26.08
C GLN A 61 1.01 29.00 -26.75
N ALA A 62 -0.03 28.73 -25.97
CA ALA A 62 -1.42 28.77 -26.42
C ALA A 62 -2.33 29.30 -25.30
N ASP A 63 -3.32 30.11 -25.67
CA ASP A 63 -4.18 30.80 -24.71
C ASP A 63 -5.28 29.89 -24.13
N ASN A 64 -5.71 28.86 -24.88
CA ASN A 64 -6.72 27.91 -24.42
C ASN A 64 -6.15 26.51 -24.12
N PRO A 65 -6.72 25.78 -23.14
CA PRO A 65 -6.23 24.45 -22.74
C PRO A 65 -6.27 23.39 -23.85
N ALA A 66 -7.27 23.44 -24.74
CA ALA A 66 -7.43 22.45 -25.81
C ALA A 66 -6.27 22.53 -26.82
N ASP A 67 -5.84 23.73 -27.18
CA ASP A 67 -4.71 23.95 -28.08
C ASP A 67 -3.38 23.55 -27.44
N ARG A 68 -3.19 23.84 -26.14
CA ARG A 68 -2.03 23.35 -25.39
C ARG A 68 -1.93 21.82 -25.46
N LEU A 69 -3.04 21.13 -25.23
CA LEU A 69 -3.10 19.67 -25.31
C LEU A 69 -2.87 19.16 -26.73
N ASN A 70 -3.40 19.85 -27.75
CA ASN A 70 -3.18 19.48 -29.15
C ASN A 70 -1.71 19.62 -29.57
N ILE A 71 -0.99 20.59 -29.03
CA ILE A 71 0.46 20.72 -29.23
C ILE A 71 1.17 19.54 -28.54
N LEU A 72 0.84 19.25 -27.27
CA LEU A 72 1.47 18.13 -26.56
C LEU A 72 1.24 16.77 -27.25
N ARG A 73 0.06 16.54 -27.83
CA ARG A 73 -0.26 15.32 -28.60
C ARG A 73 0.61 15.09 -29.84
N ARG A 74 1.27 16.14 -30.34
CA ARG A 74 2.18 16.04 -31.50
C ARG A 74 3.61 15.66 -31.08
N ILE A 75 3.93 15.74 -29.79
CA ILE A 75 5.22 15.35 -29.26
C ILE A 75 5.29 13.80 -29.24
N PRO A 76 6.38 13.19 -29.73
CA PRO A 76 6.56 11.75 -29.63
C PRO A 76 6.49 11.25 -28.18
N ALA A 77 5.85 10.11 -27.96
CA ALA A 77 5.66 9.55 -26.61
C ALA A 77 7.00 9.33 -25.87
N LYS A 78 8.06 8.94 -26.57
CA LYS A 78 9.41 8.80 -26.00
C LYS A 78 9.91 10.12 -25.41
N ASP A 79 9.68 11.22 -26.12
CA ASP A 79 10.17 12.53 -25.69
C ASP A 79 9.34 13.05 -24.52
N LEU A 80 8.02 12.82 -24.51
CA LEU A 80 7.18 13.08 -23.34
C LEU A 80 7.65 12.30 -22.11
N LEU A 81 8.00 11.02 -22.26
CA LEU A 81 8.57 10.22 -21.17
C LEU A 81 9.93 10.76 -20.70
N SER A 82 10.79 11.24 -21.61
CA SER A 82 12.04 11.88 -21.24
C SER A 82 11.83 13.20 -20.49
N SER A 83 10.81 13.99 -20.86
CA SER A 83 10.45 15.23 -20.17
C SER A 83 10.08 15.02 -18.71
N VAL A 84 9.39 13.92 -18.40
CA VAL A 84 9.01 13.56 -17.02
C VAL A 84 10.24 13.46 -16.12
N SER A 85 11.35 12.92 -16.63
CA SER A 85 12.63 12.88 -15.90
C SER A 85 13.25 14.28 -15.71
N GLU A 86 13.23 15.09 -16.77
CA GLU A 86 13.82 16.43 -16.81
C GLU A 86 13.13 17.40 -15.83
N ILE A 87 11.81 17.35 -15.73
CA ILE A 87 11.02 18.16 -14.78
C ILE A 87 10.84 17.46 -13.41
N HIS A 88 11.53 16.34 -13.21
CA HIS A 88 11.48 15.54 -11.98
C HIS A 88 10.06 15.11 -11.55
N TRP A 89 9.18 14.85 -12.52
CA TRP A 89 7.82 14.37 -12.29
C TRP A 89 7.85 12.85 -12.04
N ARG A 90 8.10 12.43 -10.80
CA ARG A 90 8.32 11.01 -10.51
C ARG A 90 7.05 10.16 -10.41
N LEU A 91 5.92 10.75 -10.00
CA LEU A 91 4.65 10.05 -9.84
C LEU A 91 3.48 10.86 -10.41
N PHE A 92 2.53 10.16 -11.01
CA PHE A 92 1.23 10.70 -11.39
C PHE A 92 0.23 10.37 -10.27
N ALA A 93 0.06 11.32 -9.34
CA ALA A 93 -0.89 11.18 -8.24
C ALA A 93 -2.34 11.28 -8.75
N LEU A 94 -3.28 10.71 -7.98
CA LEU A 94 -4.70 10.87 -8.21
C LEU A 94 -5.09 12.32 -7.91
N VAL A 95 -5.92 12.91 -8.76
CA VAL A 95 -6.33 14.31 -8.63
C VAL A 95 -7.73 14.38 -8.05
N ILE A 96 -7.91 15.15 -6.99
CA ILE A 96 -9.23 15.58 -6.52
C ILE A 96 -9.70 16.66 -7.48
N ASP A 97 -10.39 16.24 -8.54
CA ASP A 97 -10.87 17.09 -9.63
C ASP A 97 -12.30 17.59 -9.41
N GLN A 98 -12.95 17.18 -8.31
CA GLN A 98 -14.35 17.46 -8.00
C GLN A 98 -15.35 16.93 -9.05
N LEU A 99 -14.88 16.12 -10.00
CA LEU A 99 -15.67 15.49 -11.06
C LEU A 99 -15.73 13.98 -10.82
N THR A 100 -14.57 13.31 -10.94
CA THR A 100 -14.38 11.87 -10.80
C THR A 100 -13.97 11.48 -9.38
N ILE A 101 -13.15 12.30 -8.72
CA ILE A 101 -12.77 12.14 -7.31
C ILE A 101 -13.10 13.44 -6.60
N ARG A 102 -13.96 13.34 -5.60
CA ARG A 102 -14.41 14.49 -4.80
C ARG A 102 -14.01 14.31 -3.36
N GLU A 103 -13.84 15.42 -2.67
CA GLU A 103 -13.77 15.39 -1.22
C GLU A 103 -15.05 14.80 -0.65
N SER A 104 -14.92 14.09 0.47
CA SER A 104 -16.03 13.47 1.17
C SER A 104 -15.92 13.76 2.65
N ASP A 105 -17.04 14.13 3.26
CA ASP A 105 -17.15 14.29 4.72
C ASP A 105 -17.24 12.94 5.45
N LEU A 106 -17.21 11.82 4.71
CA LEU A 106 -17.11 10.48 5.30
C LEU A 106 -15.65 10.16 5.64
N ASP A 107 -15.45 9.25 6.60
CA ASP A 107 -14.11 8.88 7.10
C ASP A 107 -13.15 8.29 6.04
N CYS A 108 -13.66 7.92 4.85
CA CYS A 108 -12.86 7.52 3.69
C CYS A 108 -12.19 8.69 2.94
N GLY A 109 -12.49 9.94 3.30
CA GLY A 109 -11.86 11.16 2.78
C GLY A 109 -12.26 11.57 1.35
N VAL A 110 -12.59 10.60 0.49
CA VAL A 110 -13.01 10.87 -0.91
C VAL A 110 -14.26 10.09 -1.29
N SER A 111 -15.00 10.62 -2.27
CA SER A 111 -16.05 9.92 -3.01
C SER A 111 -15.68 9.81 -4.48
N VAL A 112 -16.01 8.69 -5.11
CA VAL A 112 -15.53 8.33 -6.44
C VAL A 112 -16.71 8.15 -7.40
N HIS A 113 -16.60 8.74 -8.59
CA HIS A 113 -17.63 8.79 -9.64
C HIS A 113 -16.97 8.56 -11.02
N LEU A 114 -16.70 7.30 -11.37
CA LEU A 114 -16.01 6.92 -12.62
C LEU A 114 -16.97 6.74 -13.80
N GLY A 115 -18.27 6.63 -13.55
CA GLY A 115 -19.29 6.43 -14.59
C GLY A 115 -19.70 7.69 -15.36
N GLN A 116 -19.97 7.53 -16.67
CA GLN A 116 -20.76 8.47 -17.46
C GLN A 116 -22.26 8.34 -17.10
N GLY A 117 -22.97 9.46 -17.07
CA GLY A 117 -24.44 9.47 -16.99
C GLY A 117 -25.02 8.90 -18.29
N GLY A 118 -25.45 7.64 -18.29
CA GLY A 118 -26.01 7.00 -19.49
C GLY A 118 -26.51 5.57 -19.27
N LEU A 119 -27.84 5.44 -19.21
CA LEU A 119 -28.71 4.45 -19.84
C LEU A 119 -28.90 3.01 -19.32
N ASP A 120 -28.28 2.59 -18.22
CA ASP A 120 -28.78 1.42 -17.47
C ASP A 120 -28.97 1.78 -16.00
N ASP A 121 -30.16 2.28 -15.68
CA ASP A 121 -30.61 2.59 -14.31
C ASP A 121 -31.01 1.31 -13.56
N GLU A 122 -30.15 0.28 -13.57
CA GLU A 122 -30.27 -0.77 -12.55
C GLU A 122 -29.80 -0.19 -11.22
N ILE A 123 -30.77 0.36 -10.49
CA ILE A 123 -30.62 0.76 -9.09
C ILE A 123 -30.10 -0.46 -8.32
N LYS A 124 -29.09 -0.26 -7.47
CA LYS A 124 -28.57 -1.27 -6.53
C LYS A 124 -29.71 -1.81 -5.67
N LEU A 125 -30.34 -2.89 -6.14
CA LEU A 125 -31.38 -3.65 -5.44
C LEU A 125 -30.77 -4.64 -4.44
N THR A 126 -29.48 -4.94 -4.59
CA THR A 126 -28.83 -6.00 -3.83
C THR A 126 -28.41 -5.51 -2.46
N ASP A 127 -28.79 -6.34 -1.50
CA ASP A 127 -28.52 -6.20 -0.08
C ASP A 127 -27.18 -6.88 0.31
N GLU A 128 -26.40 -7.26 -0.71
CA GLU A 128 -25.15 -8.00 -0.61
C GLU A 128 -23.96 -7.04 -0.63
N ASN A 129 -23.10 -7.16 0.39
CA ASN A 129 -21.85 -6.41 0.42
C ASN A 129 -20.83 -7.06 -0.52
N ILE A 130 -19.98 -6.24 -1.12
CA ILE A 130 -18.79 -6.73 -1.82
C ILE A 130 -17.83 -7.29 -0.79
N GLN A 131 -17.33 -8.51 -0.94
CA GLN A 131 -16.32 -9.03 -0.01
C GLN A 131 -14.97 -8.36 -0.27
N VAL A 132 -14.28 -7.97 0.79
CA VAL A 132 -13.03 -7.21 0.68
C VAL A 132 -11.91 -7.93 1.40
N LEU A 133 -10.78 -8.08 0.72
CA LEU A 133 -9.51 -8.49 1.30
C LEU A 133 -8.57 -7.29 1.27
N LEU A 134 -8.04 -6.89 2.42
CA LEU A 134 -6.99 -5.88 2.51
C LEU A 134 -5.72 -6.51 3.07
N SER A 135 -4.56 -6.11 2.57
CA SER A 135 -3.29 -6.63 3.11
C SER A 135 -2.19 -5.59 3.20
N THR A 136 -1.20 -5.90 4.04
CA THR A 136 0.07 -5.16 4.12
C THR A 136 1.23 -6.12 4.34
N THR A 137 2.44 -5.66 4.05
CA THR A 137 3.70 -6.29 4.49
C THR A 137 4.23 -5.59 5.75
N ASP A 138 5.20 -6.19 6.45
CA ASP A 138 5.77 -5.61 7.67
C ASP A 138 6.65 -4.38 7.39
N ASP A 139 7.42 -4.40 6.28
CA ASP A 139 8.32 -3.30 5.87
C ASP A 139 8.06 -2.79 4.44
N GLU A 140 6.89 -2.16 4.25
CA GLU A 140 6.40 -1.66 2.95
C GLU A 140 7.39 -0.73 2.22
N PHE A 141 8.04 0.22 2.90
CA PHE A 141 8.76 1.30 2.23
C PHE A 141 10.19 1.53 2.75
N ARG A 142 10.88 0.45 3.15
CA ARG A 142 12.32 0.48 3.45
C ARG A 142 13.17 1.17 2.38
N GLY A 143 12.84 0.95 1.11
CA GLY A 143 13.54 1.58 -0.01
C GLY A 143 13.45 3.11 -0.01
N PHE A 144 12.34 3.70 0.45
CA PHE A 144 12.20 5.16 0.53
C PHE A 144 13.13 5.75 1.58
N VAL A 145 13.31 5.04 2.69
CA VAL A 145 14.25 5.39 3.75
C VAL A 145 15.68 5.34 3.24
N GLN A 146 16.04 4.34 2.42
CA GLN A 146 17.35 4.27 1.78
C GLN A 146 17.60 5.42 0.80
N ILE A 147 16.60 5.81 0.00
CA ILE A 147 16.73 6.87 -1.01
C ILE A 147 16.75 8.27 -0.39
N ALA A 148 16.03 8.49 0.71
CA ALA A 148 15.88 9.80 1.35
C ALA A 148 17.19 10.36 1.96
N ASN A 149 18.25 9.54 2.07
CA ASN A 149 19.57 9.89 2.62
C ASN A 149 19.45 10.74 3.90
N TRP A 150 18.69 10.22 4.86
CA TRP A 150 18.32 10.92 6.09
C TRP A 150 19.41 10.76 7.16
N ASN A 151 19.40 11.68 8.12
CA ASN A 151 20.04 11.52 9.43
C ASN A 151 19.07 12.01 10.51
N TYR A 152 19.31 11.64 11.76
CA TYR A 152 18.40 11.97 12.86
C TYR A 152 18.09 13.48 12.96
N ALA A 153 19.10 14.34 12.84
CA ALA A 153 18.93 15.79 12.98
C ALA A 153 18.04 16.37 11.87
N LYS A 154 18.28 15.98 10.62
CA LYS A 154 17.48 16.40 9.46
C LYS A 154 16.04 15.88 9.57
N PHE A 155 15.87 14.60 9.92
CA PHE A 155 14.55 14.00 10.12
C PHE A 155 13.79 14.76 11.22
N ARG A 156 14.38 14.89 12.42
CA ARG A 156 13.72 15.53 13.56
C ARG A 156 13.32 16.95 13.24
N SER A 157 14.21 17.74 12.63
CA SER A 157 13.92 19.13 12.26
C SER A 157 12.76 19.24 11.27
N LEU A 158 12.74 18.44 10.21
CA LEU A 158 11.65 18.44 9.23
C LEU A 158 10.33 17.96 9.86
N PHE A 159 10.40 16.93 10.70
CA PHE A 159 9.24 16.36 11.35
C PHE A 159 8.64 17.33 12.36
N THR A 160 9.38 17.80 13.35
CA THR A 160 8.86 18.68 14.41
C THR A 160 8.35 20.02 13.87
N SER A 161 9.01 20.59 12.86
CA SER A 161 8.56 21.84 12.22
C SER A 161 7.28 21.70 11.40
N SER A 162 6.79 20.49 11.17
CA SER A 162 5.52 20.23 10.47
C SER A 162 4.33 20.12 11.43
N TYR A 163 4.58 20.04 12.75
CA TYR A 163 3.55 19.95 13.78
C TYR A 163 3.30 21.29 14.47
N PRO A 164 2.10 21.51 15.04
CA PRO A 164 1.78 22.74 15.77
C PRO A 164 2.60 22.92 17.05
N SER A 165 3.16 21.83 17.62
CA SER A 165 4.05 21.88 18.77
C SER A 165 5.05 20.72 18.77
N GLU A 166 6.21 20.91 19.42
CA GLU A 166 7.19 19.84 19.59
C GLU A 166 6.64 18.66 20.39
N ALA A 167 5.77 18.92 21.38
CA ALA A 167 5.13 17.87 22.17
C ALA A 167 4.25 16.94 21.32
N ALA A 168 3.49 17.50 20.36
CA ALA A 168 2.67 16.71 19.45
C ALA A 168 3.51 15.80 18.53
N ALA A 169 4.68 16.29 18.09
CA ALA A 169 5.62 15.49 17.32
C ALA A 169 6.30 14.41 18.19
N GLU A 170 6.67 14.74 19.43
CA GLU A 170 7.42 13.84 20.32
C GLU A 170 6.62 12.58 20.69
N ASP A 171 5.29 12.68 20.84
CA ASP A 171 4.42 11.51 21.05
C ASP A 171 4.64 10.44 19.97
N ILE A 172 4.74 10.86 18.70
CA ILE A 172 4.94 9.96 17.55
C ILE A 172 6.38 9.44 17.54
N LEU A 173 7.37 10.32 17.73
CA LEU A 173 8.78 9.90 17.78
C LEU A 173 9.00 8.84 18.87
N GLN A 174 8.41 9.03 20.04
CA GLN A 174 8.48 8.09 21.15
C GLN A 174 7.79 6.76 20.82
N ALA A 175 6.61 6.78 20.19
CA ALA A 175 5.87 5.58 19.82
C ALA A 175 6.63 4.69 18.81
N TYR A 176 7.45 5.30 17.96
CA TYR A 176 8.32 4.60 17.00
C TYR A 176 9.73 4.34 17.53
N GLY A 177 10.07 4.79 18.75
CA GLY A 177 11.41 4.59 19.32
C GLY A 177 12.50 5.42 18.65
N ILE A 178 12.12 6.50 17.95
CA ILE A 178 13.04 7.40 17.26
C ILE A 178 13.68 8.33 18.30
N ARG A 179 14.91 8.01 18.72
CA ARG A 179 15.61 8.71 19.82
C ARG A 179 17.00 9.18 19.41
N PRO A 180 17.49 10.29 19.98
CA PRO A 180 18.80 10.85 19.60
C PRO A 180 19.98 9.94 19.98
N ALA A 181 19.81 9.09 20.98
CA ALA A 181 20.86 8.21 21.52
C ALA A 181 20.85 6.79 20.94
N SER A 182 19.95 6.51 19.98
CA SER A 182 19.88 5.22 19.30
C SER A 182 21.05 5.05 18.33
N SER A 183 21.48 3.80 18.11
CA SER A 183 22.45 3.49 17.06
C SER A 183 21.88 3.75 15.66
N ASP A 184 22.76 3.92 14.66
CA ASP A 184 22.33 4.13 13.27
C ASP A 184 21.42 3.00 12.76
N LYS A 185 21.69 1.75 13.16
CA LYS A 185 20.84 0.60 12.81
C LYS A 185 19.46 0.71 13.44
N GLU A 186 19.39 0.97 14.75
CA GLU A 186 18.10 1.10 15.45
C GLU A 186 17.28 2.28 14.91
N LEU A 187 17.93 3.41 14.61
CA LEU A 187 17.32 4.54 13.96
C LEU A 187 16.78 4.17 12.59
N PHE A 188 17.57 3.47 11.78
CA PHE A 188 17.13 3.02 10.46
C PHE A 188 15.89 2.14 10.54
N GLU A 189 15.86 1.14 11.42
CA GLU A 189 14.68 0.28 11.57
C GLU A 189 13.46 1.08 12.07
N ALA A 190 13.65 1.97 13.05
CA ALA A 190 12.57 2.82 13.56
C ALA A 190 11.99 3.74 12.48
N PHE A 191 12.85 4.30 11.62
CA PHE A 191 12.41 5.12 10.49
C PHE A 191 11.77 4.30 9.39
N SER A 192 12.29 3.11 9.08
CA SER A 192 11.67 2.19 8.12
C SER A 192 10.25 1.88 8.55
N GLN A 193 10.07 1.47 9.80
CA GLN A 193 8.74 1.19 10.33
C GLN A 193 7.83 2.42 10.30
N PHE A 194 8.33 3.58 10.69
CA PHE A 194 7.56 4.81 10.66
C PHE A 194 7.10 5.15 9.24
N ILE A 195 8.00 5.12 8.26
CA ILE A 195 7.66 5.41 6.86
C ILE A 195 6.72 4.35 6.30
N SER A 196 6.98 3.05 6.50
CA SER A 196 6.08 1.98 6.08
C SER A 196 4.67 2.13 6.66
N ASP A 197 4.56 2.56 7.93
CA ASP A 197 3.28 2.77 8.59
C ASP A 197 2.51 3.93 7.97
N VAL A 198 3.12 5.11 7.90
CA VAL A 198 2.45 6.33 7.47
C VAL A 198 2.15 6.35 5.96
N THR A 199 2.94 5.64 5.14
CA THR A 199 2.74 5.64 3.69
C THR A 199 1.95 4.44 3.17
N MET A 200 1.72 3.39 3.98
CA MET A 200 0.87 2.26 3.59
C MET A 200 -0.03 1.74 4.70
N ILE A 201 0.55 1.23 5.79
CA ILE A 201 -0.17 0.39 6.75
C ILE A 201 -1.31 1.16 7.42
N HIS A 202 -1.06 2.43 7.74
CA HIS A 202 -2.06 3.35 8.29
C HIS A 202 -3.22 3.58 7.32
N LYS A 203 -2.96 3.79 6.03
CA LYS A 203 -4.01 3.95 5.01
C LYS A 203 -4.87 2.69 4.87
N VAL A 204 -4.23 1.52 4.81
CA VAL A 204 -4.94 0.24 4.73
C VAL A 204 -5.78 0.00 5.99
N HIS A 205 -5.25 0.33 7.16
CA HIS A 205 -6.00 0.28 8.41
C HIS A 205 -7.19 1.24 8.42
N ARG A 206 -7.04 2.49 7.99
CA ARG A 206 -8.15 3.45 7.88
C ARG A 206 -9.23 2.97 6.92
N ALA A 207 -8.86 2.45 5.76
CA ALA A 207 -9.80 1.87 4.80
C ALA A 207 -10.58 0.69 5.43
N THR A 208 -9.87 -0.17 6.17
CA THR A 208 -10.44 -1.31 6.88
C THR A 208 -11.48 -0.86 7.91
N GLU A 209 -11.13 0.09 8.77
CA GLU A 209 -12.03 0.61 9.80
C GLU A 209 -13.22 1.37 9.21
N PHE A 210 -13.01 2.11 8.11
CA PHE A 210 -14.10 2.74 7.37
C PHE A 210 -15.13 1.71 6.88
N PHE A 211 -14.70 0.63 6.20
CA PHE A 211 -15.63 -0.37 5.70
C PHE A 211 -16.36 -1.09 6.84
N LYS A 212 -15.66 -1.42 7.92
CA LYS A 212 -16.28 -2.01 9.13
C LYS A 212 -17.37 -1.10 9.69
N ALA A 213 -17.04 0.17 9.96
CA ALA A 213 -17.95 1.13 10.57
C ALA A 213 -19.14 1.44 9.65
N TYR A 214 -18.86 1.72 8.37
CA TYR A 214 -19.88 2.03 7.37
C TYR A 214 -20.86 0.87 7.18
N ARG A 215 -20.36 -0.34 6.93
CA ARG A 215 -21.20 -1.53 6.71
C ARG A 215 -21.94 -1.95 7.98
N GLY A 216 -21.31 -1.83 9.15
CA GLY A 216 -21.97 -2.09 10.43
C GLY A 216 -23.17 -1.16 10.66
N LYS A 217 -23.01 0.13 10.37
CA LYS A 217 -24.10 1.12 10.43
C LYS A 217 -25.21 0.81 9.41
N GLN A 218 -24.85 0.49 8.17
CA GLN A 218 -25.84 0.09 7.14
C GLN A 218 -26.59 -1.18 7.53
N GLY A 219 -25.88 -2.18 8.07
CA GLY A 219 -26.48 -3.42 8.56
C GLY A 219 -27.50 -3.16 9.65
N LEU A 220 -27.15 -2.34 10.65
CA LEU A 220 -28.06 -1.96 11.73
C LEU A 220 -29.33 -1.27 11.22
N LEU A 221 -29.19 -0.33 10.29
CA LEU A 221 -30.33 0.38 9.68
C LEU A 221 -31.26 -0.56 8.89
N ARG A 222 -30.73 -1.65 8.34
CA ARG A 222 -31.48 -2.66 7.58
C ARG A 222 -31.93 -3.86 8.42
N GLY A 223 -31.73 -3.83 9.74
CA GLY A 223 -32.08 -4.93 10.63
C GLY A 223 -31.22 -6.19 10.44
N LYS A 224 -30.02 -6.04 9.88
CA LYS A 224 -29.02 -7.09 9.70
C LYS A 224 -28.03 -7.10 10.85
N ASP A 225 -27.31 -8.21 10.98
CA ASP A 225 -26.22 -8.33 11.94
C ASP A 225 -25.08 -7.35 11.59
N PRO A 226 -24.80 -6.34 12.43
CA PRO A 226 -23.80 -5.31 12.16
C PRO A 226 -22.36 -5.85 12.18
N LYS A 227 -22.16 -7.09 12.63
CA LYS A 227 -20.85 -7.76 12.56
C LYS A 227 -20.56 -8.37 11.19
N ARG A 228 -21.57 -8.46 10.31
CA ARG A 228 -21.42 -8.98 8.94
C ARG A 228 -20.99 -7.86 8.01
N VAL A 229 -19.70 -7.58 8.03
CA VAL A 229 -19.11 -6.50 7.23
C VAL A 229 -18.30 -7.02 6.05
N ASP A 230 -18.07 -8.33 5.90
CA ASP A 230 -17.39 -8.95 4.75
C ASP A 230 -16.02 -8.33 4.45
N VAL A 231 -15.20 -8.14 5.51
CA VAL A 231 -13.84 -7.59 5.46
C VAL A 231 -12.85 -8.61 6.03
N GLN A 232 -11.81 -8.92 5.26
CA GLN A 232 -10.70 -9.79 5.65
C GLN A 232 -9.39 -9.00 5.63
N SER A 233 -8.53 -9.23 6.62
CA SER A 233 -7.22 -8.57 6.73
C SER A 233 -6.10 -9.60 6.68
N TYR A 234 -5.14 -9.45 5.77
CA TYR A 234 -3.92 -10.27 5.71
C TYR A 234 -2.69 -9.42 6.07
N HIS A 235 -1.69 -10.05 6.68
CA HIS A 235 -0.41 -9.42 6.94
C HIS A 235 0.75 -10.35 6.61
N PHE A 236 1.76 -9.83 5.95
CA PHE A 236 2.91 -10.60 5.48
C PHE A 236 4.18 -10.18 6.23
N GLU A 237 4.73 -11.10 7.00
CA GLU A 237 5.98 -10.97 7.77
C GLU A 237 7.09 -11.86 7.19
N PHE A 238 6.81 -12.75 6.23
CA PHE A 238 7.88 -13.59 5.66
C PHE A 238 8.84 -12.77 4.82
N ASP A 239 10.10 -13.21 4.84
CA ASP A 239 11.18 -12.48 4.23
C ASP A 239 11.39 -12.86 2.76
N ASN A 240 11.97 -11.93 1.99
CA ASN A 240 12.45 -12.22 0.64
C ASN A 240 13.62 -13.22 0.69
N PRO A 241 13.49 -14.40 0.05
CA PRO A 241 14.51 -15.45 0.10
C PRO A 241 15.63 -15.24 -0.95
N PHE A 242 15.53 -14.24 -1.83
CA PHE A 242 16.46 -14.04 -2.92
C PHE A 242 17.57 -13.04 -2.56
N PRO A 243 18.80 -13.25 -3.06
CA PRO A 243 19.93 -12.38 -2.75
C PRO A 243 19.72 -10.97 -3.33
N GLY A 244 20.04 -9.95 -2.53
CA GLY A 244 19.96 -8.55 -2.95
C GLY A 244 19.77 -7.58 -1.78
N PRO A 245 19.59 -6.27 -2.05
CA PRO A 245 19.44 -5.25 -1.00
C PRO A 245 18.24 -5.45 -0.06
N MET A 246 17.29 -6.30 -0.47
CA MET A 246 16.04 -6.59 0.24
C MET A 246 15.95 -8.06 0.71
N GLU A 247 17.05 -8.83 0.60
CA GLU A 247 17.13 -10.18 1.15
C GLU A 247 16.85 -10.14 2.66
N GLY A 248 16.05 -11.09 3.16
CA GLY A 248 15.73 -11.15 4.58
C GLY A 248 14.77 -10.06 5.06
N VAL A 249 14.01 -9.43 4.14
CA VAL A 249 13.05 -8.36 4.47
C VAL A 249 11.66 -8.68 3.92
N ALA A 250 10.62 -8.56 4.75
CA ALA A 250 9.21 -8.60 4.37
C ALA A 250 8.75 -7.29 3.67
N HIS A 251 9.35 -7.03 2.50
CA HIS A 251 9.19 -5.76 1.80
C HIS A 251 7.92 -5.67 0.95
N HIS A 252 7.55 -4.46 0.51
CA HIS A 252 6.43 -4.26 -0.40
C HIS A 252 6.51 -5.14 -1.65
N GLY A 253 5.46 -5.91 -1.91
CA GLY A 253 5.36 -6.86 -3.01
C GLY A 253 6.06 -8.20 -2.80
N VAL A 254 6.61 -8.49 -1.62
CA VAL A 254 7.25 -9.79 -1.31
C VAL A 254 6.25 -10.94 -1.48
N GLU A 255 4.97 -10.72 -1.21
CA GLU A 255 3.92 -11.72 -1.35
C GLU A 255 3.64 -12.10 -2.81
N LEU A 256 3.97 -11.22 -3.76
CA LEU A 256 3.80 -11.50 -5.19
C LEU A 256 4.77 -12.57 -5.70
N ILE A 257 5.88 -12.81 -4.98
CA ILE A 257 6.80 -13.92 -5.26
C ILE A 257 6.04 -15.27 -5.18
N TYR A 258 5.09 -15.36 -4.26
CA TYR A 258 4.40 -16.60 -3.90
C TYR A 258 3.00 -16.69 -4.52
N ALA A 259 2.30 -15.56 -4.66
CA ALA A 259 0.88 -15.51 -5.02
C ALA A 259 0.53 -16.12 -6.40
N PHE A 260 1.47 -16.10 -7.35
CA PHE A 260 1.22 -16.50 -8.76
C PHE A 260 2.09 -17.64 -9.26
N ASP A 261 2.85 -18.30 -8.37
CA ASP A 261 3.74 -19.43 -8.68
C ASP A 261 4.82 -19.12 -9.76
N THR A 262 5.15 -17.84 -9.99
CA THR A 262 6.08 -17.44 -11.04
C THR A 262 7.55 -17.77 -10.73
N PHE A 263 7.86 -18.10 -9.48
CA PHE A 263 9.22 -18.35 -8.99
C PHE A 263 9.42 -19.76 -8.41
N HIS A 264 8.54 -20.72 -8.74
CA HIS A 264 8.55 -22.07 -8.16
C HIS A 264 9.94 -22.72 -8.06
N ASP A 265 10.63 -22.88 -9.20
CA ASP A 265 11.95 -23.50 -9.25
C ASP A 265 13.01 -22.74 -8.44
N ALA A 266 12.91 -21.40 -8.40
CA ALA A 266 13.82 -20.55 -7.65
C ALA A 266 13.58 -20.66 -6.14
N LEU A 267 12.31 -20.79 -5.72
CA LEU A 267 11.94 -21.02 -4.33
C LEU A 267 12.39 -22.41 -3.85
N GLU A 268 12.25 -23.46 -4.67
CA GLU A 268 12.80 -24.78 -4.35
C GLU A 268 14.32 -24.74 -4.18
N LYS A 269 15.02 -24.02 -5.06
CA LYS A 269 16.47 -23.83 -4.94
C LYS A 269 16.83 -23.09 -3.66
N ALA A 270 16.10 -22.03 -3.32
CA ALA A 270 16.30 -21.29 -2.08
C ALA A 270 16.09 -22.18 -0.84
N ASP A 271 15.09 -23.06 -0.85
CA ASP A 271 14.87 -24.05 0.25
C ASP A 271 16.02 -25.07 0.38
N ARG A 272 16.72 -25.36 -0.72
CA ARG A 272 17.95 -26.18 -0.73
C ARG A 272 19.22 -25.38 -0.37
N GLY A 273 19.09 -24.08 -0.05
CA GLY A 273 20.21 -23.18 0.22
C GLY A 273 20.98 -22.74 -1.03
N ILE A 274 20.42 -22.96 -2.23
CA ILE A 274 21.00 -22.52 -3.50
C ILE A 274 20.45 -21.13 -3.80
N LEU A 275 21.24 -20.11 -3.46
CA LEU A 275 20.92 -18.71 -3.71
C LEU A 275 21.34 -18.32 -5.13
N GLU A 276 20.45 -18.53 -6.09
CA GLU A 276 20.59 -17.96 -7.43
C GLU A 276 19.78 -16.67 -7.49
N GLY A 277 20.43 -15.54 -7.77
CA GLY A 277 19.73 -14.29 -8.06
C GLY A 277 18.90 -14.41 -9.34
N TYR A 278 17.87 -13.57 -9.48
CA TYR A 278 17.14 -13.47 -10.75
C TYR A 278 18.12 -13.07 -11.87
N ILE A 279 18.24 -13.94 -12.89
CA ILE A 279 19.05 -13.68 -14.07
C ILE A 279 18.08 -13.22 -15.17
N GLU A 280 18.25 -11.99 -15.66
CA GLU A 280 17.51 -11.54 -16.83
C GLU A 280 17.75 -12.50 -18.01
N PRO A 281 16.73 -12.82 -18.83
CA PRO A 281 16.82 -13.82 -19.90
C PRO A 281 17.99 -13.65 -20.89
N ASN A 282 18.63 -12.47 -20.93
CA ASN A 282 19.72 -12.13 -21.85
C ASN A 282 21.10 -11.93 -21.20
N GLN A 283 21.24 -12.10 -19.89
CA GLN A 283 22.55 -12.04 -19.23
C GLN A 283 23.18 -13.43 -19.16
N LYS A 284 24.20 -13.68 -20.00
CA LYS A 284 25.07 -14.87 -19.85
C LYS A 284 25.89 -14.73 -18.58
N LEU A 285 25.87 -15.76 -17.72
CA LEU A 285 26.78 -15.89 -16.59
C LEU A 285 28.22 -15.62 -17.03
N ALA A 286 28.86 -14.61 -16.44
CA ALA A 286 30.28 -14.74 -16.16
C ALA A 286 30.36 -15.85 -15.10
N ALA A 287 31.08 -16.93 -15.39
CA ALA A 287 31.25 -18.08 -14.51
C ALA A 287 31.67 -17.59 -13.11
N THR A 288 30.70 -17.45 -12.23
CA THR A 288 30.93 -17.07 -10.85
C THR A 288 31.10 -18.39 -10.12
N THR A 289 32.26 -18.52 -9.46
CA THR A 289 32.65 -19.66 -8.66
C THR A 289 31.47 -20.12 -7.82
N VAL A 290 31.07 -21.39 -7.96
CA VAL A 290 30.08 -22.02 -7.08
C VAL A 290 30.45 -21.69 -5.63
N PRO A 291 29.65 -20.90 -4.90
CA PRO A 291 29.91 -20.69 -3.49
C PRO A 291 29.81 -22.07 -2.84
N GLN A 292 30.86 -22.47 -2.11
CA GLN A 292 30.75 -23.64 -1.25
C GLN A 292 29.52 -23.49 -0.34
N PRO A 293 28.80 -24.58 -0.05
CA PRO A 293 27.67 -24.51 0.87
C PRO A 293 28.18 -23.93 2.18
N LEU A 294 27.65 -22.77 2.58
CA LEU A 294 27.87 -22.23 3.90
C LEU A 294 27.22 -23.20 4.88
N SER A 295 28.02 -24.10 5.42
CA SER A 295 27.64 -24.98 6.52
C SER A 295 27.58 -24.15 7.81
N ASN A 296 26.54 -23.33 7.95
CA ASN A 296 26.09 -22.78 9.23
C ASN A 296 24.58 -22.92 9.26
N THR A 297 24.15 -24.17 9.44
CA THR A 297 22.75 -24.51 9.73
C THR A 297 22.37 -24.00 11.12
N GLU A 298 21.92 -22.74 11.20
CA GLU A 298 20.77 -22.38 12.04
C GLU A 298 19.48 -22.69 11.25
N THR A 299 19.36 -23.90 10.71
CA THR A 299 18.14 -24.38 10.03
C THR A 299 17.02 -24.70 11.02
N SER A 300 16.96 -24.02 12.17
CA SER A 300 15.93 -24.22 13.20
C SER A 300 14.86 -23.12 13.22
N GLU A 301 15.03 -22.04 12.44
CA GLU A 301 14.11 -20.90 12.51
C GLU A 301 12.85 -21.03 11.63
N TYR A 302 12.94 -21.66 10.46
CA TYR A 302 11.79 -21.82 9.55
C TYR A 302 11.04 -23.13 9.81
N ARG A 303 9.71 -23.03 9.97
CA ARG A 303 8.85 -24.20 10.21
C ARG A 303 8.36 -24.87 8.91
N HIS A 304 8.33 -24.12 7.82
CA HIS A 304 7.82 -24.54 6.53
C HIS A 304 8.78 -24.14 5.40
N SER A 305 8.71 -24.84 4.26
CA SER A 305 9.44 -24.46 3.06
C SER A 305 8.81 -23.23 2.39
N ASN A 306 9.52 -22.58 1.46
CA ASN A 306 8.94 -21.53 0.63
C ASN A 306 7.81 -22.07 -0.25
N ILE A 307 7.92 -23.31 -0.71
CA ILE A 307 6.89 -23.99 -1.49
C ILE A 307 5.62 -24.18 -0.67
N ASP A 308 5.74 -24.67 0.58
CA ASP A 308 4.60 -24.82 1.48
C ASP A 308 3.90 -23.49 1.74
N LEU A 309 4.68 -22.42 1.99
CA LEU A 309 4.15 -21.06 2.14
C LEU A 309 3.43 -20.60 0.86
N GLY A 310 3.99 -20.91 -0.31
CA GLY A 310 3.39 -20.64 -1.61
C GLY A 310 2.01 -21.27 -1.74
N TYR A 311 1.89 -22.56 -1.45
CA TYR A 311 0.61 -23.26 -1.48
C TYR A 311 -0.39 -22.69 -0.49
N GLU A 312 0.02 -22.43 0.76
CA GLU A 312 -0.87 -21.86 1.78
C GLU A 312 -1.39 -20.47 1.36
N LEU A 313 -0.53 -19.59 0.81
CA LEU A 313 -0.97 -18.29 0.32
C LEU A 313 -1.92 -18.42 -0.87
N GLN A 314 -1.59 -19.27 -1.84
CA GLN A 314 -2.42 -19.50 -3.03
C GLN A 314 -3.78 -20.05 -2.64
N ASP A 315 -3.83 -21.05 -1.75
CA ASP A 315 -5.07 -21.62 -1.24
C ASP A 315 -5.94 -20.56 -0.57
N LYS A 316 -5.36 -19.66 0.24
CA LYS A 316 -6.10 -18.54 0.86
C LYS A 316 -6.64 -17.54 -0.16
N LEU A 317 -5.85 -17.19 -1.18
CA LEU A 317 -6.31 -16.29 -2.24
C LEU A 317 -7.38 -16.93 -3.12
N ILE A 318 -7.22 -18.21 -3.46
CA ILE A 318 -8.22 -18.99 -4.21
C ILE A 318 -9.50 -19.13 -3.39
N GLN A 319 -9.39 -19.42 -2.10
CA GLN A 319 -10.50 -19.49 -1.17
C GLN A 319 -11.29 -18.17 -1.18
N PHE A 320 -10.60 -17.03 -1.03
CA PHE A 320 -11.24 -15.72 -1.13
C PHE A 320 -11.93 -15.50 -2.47
N VAL A 321 -11.34 -15.91 -3.59
CA VAL A 321 -11.93 -15.72 -4.93
C VAL A 321 -13.14 -16.63 -5.16
N VAL A 322 -13.07 -17.89 -4.76
CA VAL A 322 -14.07 -18.92 -5.07
C VAL A 322 -15.22 -18.93 -4.06
N GLU A 323 -14.93 -18.86 -2.76
CA GLU A 323 -15.96 -19.02 -1.72
C GLU A 323 -16.77 -17.76 -1.52
N ASP A 324 -18.09 -17.83 -1.69
CA ASP A 324 -18.95 -16.74 -1.27
C ASP A 324 -19.22 -16.89 0.24
N CYS A 325 -18.71 -15.96 1.06
CA CYS A 325 -18.88 -15.96 2.53
C CYS A 325 -20.34 -15.96 3.01
N GLN A 326 -21.30 -15.76 2.10
CA GLN A 326 -22.74 -15.88 2.38
C GLN A 326 -23.20 -17.34 2.46
N GLU A 327 -22.56 -18.26 1.72
CA GLU A 327 -22.94 -19.67 1.62
C GLU A 327 -22.29 -20.54 2.69
N THR A 328 -21.16 -20.09 3.26
CA THR A 328 -20.44 -20.80 4.31
C THR A 328 -20.71 -20.14 5.68
N ASN A 329 -20.97 -20.94 6.72
CA ASN A 329 -21.00 -20.43 8.11
C ASN A 329 -19.61 -19.95 8.60
N GLN A 330 -18.57 -20.07 7.76
CA GLN A 330 -17.22 -19.56 7.98
C GLN A 330 -17.19 -18.06 7.68
N ARG A 331 -17.81 -17.29 8.56
CA ARG A 331 -17.83 -15.83 8.46
C ARG A 331 -16.53 -15.29 9.01
N ALA A 332 -15.78 -14.57 8.18
CA ALA A 332 -14.57 -13.88 8.63
C ALA A 332 -14.95 -12.88 9.72
N ASN A 333 -14.41 -13.07 10.92
CA ASN A 333 -14.49 -12.08 11.97
C ASN A 333 -13.66 -10.87 11.51
N PRO A 334 -14.25 -9.66 11.40
CA PRO A 334 -13.54 -8.51 10.87
C PRO A 334 -12.36 -8.05 11.74
N ASP A 335 -12.30 -8.49 13.00
CA ASP A 335 -11.15 -8.24 13.87
C ASP A 335 -10.03 -9.26 13.68
N GLU A 336 -10.26 -10.37 12.97
CA GLU A 336 -9.21 -11.33 12.65
C GLU A 336 -8.28 -10.80 11.56
N ILE A 337 -7.00 -11.13 11.72
CA ILE A 337 -5.95 -10.86 10.75
C ILE A 337 -5.18 -12.15 10.50
N THR A 338 -5.12 -12.58 9.24
CA THR A 338 -4.32 -13.75 8.84
C THR A 338 -2.89 -13.30 8.62
N THR A 339 -1.98 -13.73 9.49
CA THR A 339 -0.58 -13.35 9.45
C THR A 339 0.26 -14.49 8.92
N PHE A 340 0.99 -14.22 7.84
CA PHE A 340 2.00 -15.11 7.28
C PHE A 340 3.35 -14.72 7.90
N SER A 341 3.83 -15.55 8.82
CA SER A 341 4.89 -15.23 9.77
C SER A 341 6.30 -15.31 9.16
N HIS A 342 7.31 -14.70 9.81
CA HIS A 342 8.74 -14.85 9.44
C HIS A 342 9.17 -16.32 9.29
N ASN A 343 8.72 -17.21 10.20
CA ASN A 343 9.03 -18.64 10.13
C ASN A 343 8.21 -19.43 9.08
N ARG A 344 7.52 -18.71 8.17
CA ARG A 344 6.68 -19.23 7.08
C ARG A 344 5.45 -20.00 7.52
N SER A 345 5.04 -19.87 8.78
CA SER A 345 3.75 -20.40 9.27
C SER A 345 2.63 -19.38 9.14
N VAL A 346 1.41 -19.86 8.93
CA VAL A 346 0.21 -19.02 8.88
C VAL A 346 -0.51 -19.09 10.21
N ARG A 347 -0.84 -17.92 10.78
CA ARG A 347 -1.56 -17.80 12.05
C ARG A 347 -2.72 -16.82 11.91
N VAL A 348 -3.83 -17.10 12.59
CA VAL A 348 -4.93 -16.14 12.74
C VAL A 348 -4.73 -15.41 14.05
N GLU A 349 -4.57 -14.09 13.96
CA GLU A 349 -4.43 -13.17 15.08
C GLU A 349 -5.62 -12.20 15.10
N ASN A 350 -5.64 -11.27 16.05
CA ASN A 350 -6.78 -10.38 16.22
C ASN A 350 -6.38 -8.95 16.62
N TRP A 351 -6.95 -7.95 15.95
CA TRP A 351 -6.74 -6.51 16.19
C TRP A 351 -7.06 -6.03 17.61
N SER A 352 -7.96 -6.74 18.30
CA SER A 352 -8.50 -6.35 19.60
C SER A 352 -7.90 -7.15 20.75
N SER A 353 -7.33 -8.33 20.51
CA SER A 353 -6.84 -9.22 21.58
C SER A 353 -5.40 -9.70 21.45
N SER A 354 -4.80 -9.69 20.26
CA SER A 354 -3.40 -10.06 20.10
C SER A 354 -2.49 -8.88 20.48
N GLU A 355 -1.56 -9.08 21.42
CA GLU A 355 -0.71 -8.02 21.97
C GLU A 355 0.03 -7.22 20.89
N LYS A 356 0.65 -7.89 19.90
CA LYS A 356 1.30 -7.26 18.75
C LYS A 356 0.36 -6.28 18.05
N TRP A 357 -0.86 -6.73 17.73
CA TRP A 357 -1.83 -5.96 16.96
C TRP A 357 -2.50 -4.86 17.76
N VAL A 358 -2.72 -5.06 19.06
CA VAL A 358 -3.19 -3.99 19.96
C VAL A 358 -2.17 -2.87 20.05
N LEU A 359 -0.88 -3.20 20.15
CA LEU A 359 0.20 -2.20 20.13
C LEU A 359 0.30 -1.51 18.78
N LYS A 360 0.21 -2.26 17.68
CA LYS A 360 0.20 -1.71 16.31
C LYS A 360 -0.97 -0.74 16.12
N ARG A 361 -2.18 -1.15 16.48
CA ARG A 361 -3.40 -0.33 16.40
C ARG A 361 -3.24 0.99 17.15
N LYS A 362 -2.71 0.96 18.38
CA LYS A 362 -2.44 2.19 19.16
C LYS A 362 -1.47 3.14 18.44
N LYS A 363 -0.44 2.62 17.77
CA LYS A 363 0.47 3.44 16.96
C LYS A 363 -0.26 4.05 15.76
N LEU A 364 -1.07 3.27 15.05
CA LEU A 364 -1.83 3.77 13.89
C LEU A 364 -2.92 4.78 14.31
N GLU A 365 -3.58 4.58 15.45
CA GLU A 365 -4.52 5.53 16.04
C GLU A 365 -3.83 6.83 16.47
N LEU A 366 -2.58 6.77 16.93
CA LEU A 366 -1.79 7.96 17.25
C LEU A 366 -1.54 8.82 16.00
N LEU A 367 -1.29 8.21 14.85
CA LEU A 367 -1.13 8.91 13.57
C LEU A 367 -2.40 9.67 13.15
N ASN A 368 -3.59 9.27 13.61
CA ASN A 368 -4.85 9.96 13.32
C ASN A 368 -5.04 11.29 14.08
N LYS A 369 -4.24 11.57 15.12
CA LYS A 369 -4.45 12.77 15.95
C LYS A 369 -4.23 14.09 15.19
N ASP A 370 -3.30 14.09 14.23
CA ASP A 370 -2.93 15.28 13.45
C ASP A 370 -2.50 14.89 12.03
N LEU A 371 -3.50 14.46 11.24
CA LEU A 371 -3.29 13.94 9.88
C LEU A 371 -2.72 15.00 8.92
N ASP A 372 -3.08 16.27 9.10
CA ASP A 372 -2.58 17.36 8.26
C ASP A 372 -1.07 17.57 8.48
N SER A 373 -0.64 17.68 9.74
CA SER A 373 0.78 17.78 10.06
C SER A 373 1.55 16.53 9.66
N LEU A 374 0.96 15.34 9.82
CA LEU A 374 1.57 14.10 9.35
C LEU A 374 1.77 14.13 7.83
N THR A 375 0.74 14.48 7.06
CA THR A 375 0.81 14.56 5.60
C THR A 375 1.87 15.56 5.14
N ILE A 376 1.95 16.73 5.78
CA ILE A 376 3.01 17.72 5.51
C ILE A 376 4.38 17.15 5.83
N ALA A 377 4.55 16.52 7.00
CA ALA A 377 5.82 15.94 7.42
C ALA A 377 6.32 14.88 6.43
N ILE A 378 5.44 13.97 6.00
CA ILE A 378 5.81 12.90 5.06
C ILE A 378 6.15 13.47 3.68
N ARG A 379 5.37 14.44 3.18
CA ARG A 379 5.73 15.18 1.96
C ARG A 379 7.10 15.86 2.08
N ARG A 380 7.50 16.36 3.25
CA ARG A 380 8.85 16.95 3.42
C ARG A 380 9.96 15.91 3.52
N LEU A 381 9.67 14.76 4.14
CA LEU A 381 10.65 13.70 4.40
C LEU A 381 10.94 12.87 3.16
N VAL A 382 9.90 12.46 2.43
CA VAL A 382 10.02 11.56 1.27
C VAL A 382 9.40 12.15 0.00
N GLY A 383 8.82 13.36 0.04
CA GLY A 383 8.26 14.06 -1.13
C GLY A 383 9.24 14.21 -2.29
N SER A 384 10.52 14.45 -2.01
CA SER A 384 11.56 14.51 -3.04
C SER A 384 11.79 13.16 -3.73
N VAL A 385 11.58 12.04 -3.02
CA VAL A 385 11.66 10.68 -3.58
C VAL A 385 10.48 10.44 -4.52
N ILE A 386 9.29 10.91 -4.15
CA ILE A 386 8.01 10.73 -4.85
C ILE A 386 7.62 11.90 -5.78
N GLY A 387 8.49 12.89 -5.94
CA GLY A 387 8.26 14.05 -6.82
C GLY A 387 7.23 15.06 -6.31
N MET A 388 6.77 14.97 -5.06
CA MET A 388 5.92 15.97 -4.41
C MET A 388 6.76 17.06 -3.76
N ALA A 389 7.12 18.09 -4.51
CA ALA A 389 7.61 19.34 -3.92
C ALA A 389 6.44 20.08 -3.24
N LEU A 390 6.70 20.65 -2.07
CA LEU A 390 5.76 21.52 -1.35
C LEU A 390 5.95 22.98 -1.75
#